data_AF-A0A2I0P7P6-F1
#
_entry.id   AF-A0A2I0P7P6-F1
#
_cell.length_a   1.000
_cell.length_b   1.000
_cell.length_c   1.000
_cell.angle_alpha   90.00
_cell.angle_beta   90.00
_cell.angle_gamma   90.00
#
_symmetry.space_group_name_H-M   'P 1'
#
loop_
_entity.id
_entity.type
_entity.pdbx_description
1 polymer ?
#
loop_
_entity_poly.entity_id
_entity_poly.type
_entity_poly.pdbx_seq_one_letter_code
_entity_poly.pdbx_strand_id
1 'polypeptide(L)' 'MIFELQVVFGLIALLGALSAALIRDSYGKLIALGILVSGVLPFIVDRGYLDVAIAAALIAPISTIFVLMAVRRAEP' A
#
# COMPACT_ATOMS: atom_id res chain seq x y z
N MET A 1 4.21 6.64 -18.76
CA MET A 1 2.83 6.83 -18.25
C MET A 1 2.36 8.22 -18.66
N ILE A 2 1.08 8.38 -19.02
CA ILE A 2 0.54 9.73 -19.33
C ILE A 2 0.36 10.54 -18.03
N PHE A 3 0.44 11.87 -18.14
CA PHE A 3 0.42 12.78 -16.99
C PHE A 3 -0.82 12.60 -16.10
N GLU A 4 -2.01 12.51 -16.68
CA GLU A 4 -3.26 12.31 -15.94
C GLU A 4 -3.21 11.09 -15.02
N LEU A 5 -2.64 9.99 -15.51
CA LEU A 5 -2.53 8.74 -14.76
C LEU A 5 -1.50 8.84 -13.62
N GLN A 6 -0.42 9.60 -13.83
CA GLN A 6 0.53 9.93 -12.76
C GLN A 6 -0.15 10.70 -11.63
N VAL A 7 -0.97 11.70 -11.96
CA VAL A 7 -1.68 12.49 -10.96
C VAL A 7 -2.65 11.61 -10.17
N VAL A 8 -3.42 10.76 -10.85
CA VAL A 8 -4.38 9.86 -10.20
C VAL A 8 -3.68 8.88 -9.25
N PHE A 9 -2.65 8.16 -9.71
CA PHE A 9 -1.94 7.22 -8.85
C PHE A 9 -1.18 7.90 -7.71
N GLY A 10 -0.65 9.10 -7.95
CA GLY A 10 -0.05 9.93 -6.91
C GLY A 10 -1.05 10.30 -5.82
N LEU A 11 -2.25 10.72 -6.21
CA LEU A 11 -3.34 11.00 -5.26
C LEU A 11 -3.75 9.75 -4.48
N ILE A 12 -3.87 8.59 -5.15
CA ILE A 12 -4.17 7.32 -4.48
C ILE A 12 -3.10 6.99 -3.42
N ALA A 13 -1.82 7.12 -3.77
CA ALA A 13 -0.72 6.86 -2.84
C ALA A 13 -0.77 7.80 -1.62
N LEU A 14 -1.01 9.09 -1.85
CA LEU A 14 -1.13 10.10 -0.80
C LEU A 14 -2.34 9.86 0.10
N LEU A 15 -3.49 9.51 -0.48
CA LEU A 15 -4.70 9.18 0.28
C LEU A 15 -4.52 7.91 1.11
N GLY A 16 -3.84 6.89 0.56
CA GLY A 16 -3.47 5.69 1.30
C GLY A 16 -2.57 6.03 2.50
N ALA A 17 -1.54 6.86 2.28
CA ALA A 17 -0.63 7.32 3.34
C ALA A 17 -1.37 8.09 4.45
N LEU A 18 -2.20 9.06 4.05
CA LEU A 18 -2.97 9.87 4.98
C LEU A 18 -3.96 9.02 5.77
N SER A 19 -4.65 8.10 5.09
CA SER A 19 -5.59 7.17 5.72
C SER A 19 -4.88 6.27 6.73
N ALA A 20 -3.69 5.74 6.41
CA ALA A 20 -2.91 4.89 7.31
C ALA A 20 -2.47 5.65 8.58
N ALA A 21 -2.24 6.96 8.48
CA ALA A 21 -1.89 7.81 9.61
C ALA A 21 -3.10 8.16 10.50
N LEU A 22 -4.28 8.35 9.90
CA LEU A 22 -5.46 8.86 10.60
C LEU A 22 -6.40 7.76 11.14
N ILE A 23 -6.48 6.60 10.46
CA ILE A 23 -7.33 5.49 10.89
C ILE A 23 -6.81 4.93 12.22
N ARG A 24 -7.72 4.64 13.15
CA ARG A 24 -7.36 4.13 14.50
C ARG A 24 -7.35 2.62 14.59
N ASP A 25 -8.25 1.94 13.89
CA ASP A 25 -8.33 0.49 13.92
C ASP A 25 -7.24 -0.15 13.04
N SER A 26 -6.72 -1.28 13.52
CA SER A 26 -5.60 -1.96 12.90
C SER A 26 -5.93 -2.52 11.51
N TYR A 27 -7.17 -2.98 11.30
CA TYR A 27 -7.63 -3.51 10.01
C TYR A 27 -7.69 -2.42 8.94
N GLY A 28 -8.27 -1.27 9.25
CA GLY A 28 -8.37 -0.13 8.35
C GLY A 28 -7.00 0.46 8.00
N LYS A 29 -6.03 0.42 8.93
CA LYS A 29 -4.63 0.76 8.62
C LYS A 29 -4.02 -0.18 7.56
N LEU A 30 -4.31 -1.47 7.61
CA LEU A 30 -3.83 -2.43 6.62
C LEU A 30 -4.46 -2.21 5.25
N ILE A 31 -5.76 -1.87 5.20
CA ILE A 31 -6.42 -1.49 3.95
C ILE A 31 -5.75 -0.24 3.37
N ALA A 32 -5.52 0.78 4.20
CA ALA A 32 -4.86 2.00 3.78
C ALA A 32 -3.43 1.77 3.27
N LEU A 33 -2.69 0.83 3.87
CA LEU A 33 -1.38 0.40 3.38
C LEU A 33 -1.48 -0.26 1.99
N GLY A 34 -2.49 -1.09 1.75
CA GLY A 34 -2.76 -1.65 0.42
C GLY A 34 -3.05 -0.57 -0.63
N ILE A 35 -3.82 0.46 -0.26
CA ILE A 35 -4.09 1.62 -1.12
C ILE A 35 -2.79 2.38 -1.43
N LEU A 36 -1.95 2.61 -0.43
CA LEU A 36 -0.65 3.24 -0.61
C LEU A 36 0.23 2.47 -1.60
N VAL A 37 0.40 1.16 -1.39
CA VAL A 37 1.27 0.34 -2.24
C VAL A 37 0.72 0.27 -3.67
N SER A 38 -0.59 0.13 -3.84
CA SER A 38 -1.21 0.11 -5.17
C SER A 38 -1.05 1.43 -5.92
N GLY A 39 -1.08 2.58 -5.22
CA GLY A 39 -0.77 3.88 -5.81
C GLY A 39 0.69 4.04 -6.23
N VAL A 40 1.63 3.44 -5.50
CA VAL A 40 3.08 3.56 -5.78
C VAL A 40 3.54 2.61 -6.90
N LEU A 41 2.97 1.41 -7.01
CA LEU A 41 3.40 0.37 -7.95
C LEU A 41 3.50 0.83 -9.41
N PRO A 42 2.52 1.56 -9.98
CA PRO A 42 2.59 2.06 -11.36
C PRO A 42 3.81 2.96 -11.62
N PHE A 43 4.28 3.73 -10.64
CA PHE A 43 5.48 4.56 -10.81
C PHE A 43 6.76 3.72 -10.88
N ILE A 44 6.83 2.60 -10.16
CA ILE A 44 7.96 1.67 -10.20
C ILE A 44 7.99 0.98 -11.57
N VAL A 45 6.82 0.51 -12.03
CA VAL A 45 6.67 -0.15 -13.33
C VAL A 45 6.99 0.81 -14.49
N ASP A 46 6.52 2.06 -14.42
CA ASP A 46 6.78 3.07 -15.47
C ASP A 46 8.27 3.40 -15.65
N ARG A 47 9.07 3.20 -14.60
CA ARG A 47 10.52 3.39 -14.63
C ARG A 47 11.29 2.15 -15.12
N GLY A 48 10.60 1.04 -15.40
CA GLY A 48 11.21 -0.21 -15.86
C GLY A 48 11.75 -1.11 -14.73
N TYR A 49 11.51 -0.77 -13.46
CA TYR A 49 11.99 -1.54 -12.31
C TYR A 49 11.04 -2.69 -11.95
N LEU A 50 10.80 -3.60 -12.90
CA LEU A 50 9.80 -4.65 -12.74
C LEU A 50 10.10 -5.60 -11.57
N ASP A 51 11.38 -5.94 -11.36
CA ASP A 51 11.81 -6.77 -10.23
C ASP A 51 11.44 -6.16 -8.87
N VAL A 52 11.68 -4.84 -8.72
CA VAL A 52 11.31 -4.09 -7.52
C VAL A 52 9.78 -4.04 -7.35
N ALA A 53 9.03 -3.89 -8.45
CA ALA A 53 7.57 -3.89 -8.40
C ALA A 53 7.02 -5.25 -7.94
N ILE A 54 7.59 -6.35 -8.41
CA ILE A 54 7.24 -7.71 -7.99
C ILE A 54 7.55 -7.90 -6.50
N ALA A 55 8.75 -7.51 -6.06
CA ALA A 55 9.14 -7.58 -4.66
C ALA A 55 8.18 -6.77 -3.77
N ALA A 56 7.86 -5.53 -4.15
CA ALA A 56 6.92 -4.68 -3.41
C ALA A 56 5.50 -5.30 -3.38
N ALA A 57 5.03 -5.85 -4.50
CA ALA A 57 3.73 -6.50 -4.61
C ALA A 57 3.62 -7.78 -3.76
N LEU A 58 4.74 -8.47 -3.47
CA LEU A 58 4.78 -9.62 -2.55
C LEU A 58 4.93 -9.20 -1.09
N ILE A 59 5.72 -8.16 -0.80
CA ILE A 59 5.92 -7.67 0.56
C ILE A 59 4.61 -7.18 1.18
N ALA A 60 3.76 -6.49 0.42
CA ALA A 60 2.48 -5.97 0.92
C ALA A 60 1.53 -7.07 1.48
N PRO A 61 1.19 -8.14 0.75
CA PRO A 61 0.34 -9.20 1.28
C PRO A 61 1.04 -10.02 2.38
N ILE A 62 2.34 -10.30 2.26
CA ILE A 62 3.09 -11.04 3.29
C ILE A 62 3.08 -10.26 4.60
N SER A 63 3.43 -8.97 4.57
CA SER A 63 3.39 -8.11 5.75
C SER A 63 1.98 -8.00 6.33
N THR A 64 0.94 -7.92 5.49
CA THR A 64 -0.45 -7.94 5.92
C THR A 64 -0.79 -9.20 6.73
N ILE A 65 -0.38 -10.39 6.27
CA ILE A 65 -0.59 -11.65 7.01
C ILE A 65 0.03 -11.57 8.41
N PHE A 66 1.30 -11.17 8.50
CA PHE A 66 2.00 -11.08 9.78
C PHE A 66 1.39 -10.05 10.72
N VAL A 67 1.01 -8.88 10.21
CA VAL A 67 0.36 -7.84 11.02
C VAL A 67 -1.02 -8.31 11.50
N LEU A 68 -1.81 -8.97 10.65
CA LEU A 68 -3.08 -9.55 11.06
C LEU A 68 -2.91 -10.58 12.18
N MET A 69 -1.90 -11.45 12.09
CA MET A 69 -1.58 -12.42 13.15
C MET A 69 -1.20 -11.73 14.46
N ALA A 70 -0.43 -10.63 14.40
CA ALA A 70 -0.02 -9.88 15.57
C ALA A 70 -1.19 -9.12 16.22
N VAL A 71 -2.02 -8.46 15.41
CA VAL A 71 -3.17 -7.66 15.85
C VAL A 71 -4.28 -8.54 16.41
N ARG A 72 -4.58 -9.67 15.78
CA ARG A 72 -5.62 -10.61 16.25
C ARG A 72 -5.30 -11.18 17.63
N ARG A 73 -4.03 -11.19 18.04
CA ARG A 73 -3.60 -11.61 19.39
C ARG A 73 -3.76 -10.51 20.44
N ALA A 74 -3.92 -9.26 20.03
CA ALA A 74 -4.04 -8.10 20.91
C ALA A 74 -5.51 -7.73 21.24
N GLU A 75 -6.48 -8.25 20.48
CA GLU A 75 -7.90 -8.18 20.82
C GLU A 75 -8.23 -9.30 21.83
N PRO A 76 -8.79 -8.98 23.01
CA PRO A 76 -9.09 -9.95 24.07
C PRO A 76 -10.21 -10.93 23.73
#